data_AF-A0A352NCX3-F1
#
_entry.id   AF-A0A352NCX3-F1
#
_cell.length_a   1.000
_cell.length_b   1.000
_cell.length_c   1.000
_cell.angle_alpha   90.00
_cell.angle_beta   90.00
_cell.angle_gamma   90.00
#
_symmetry.space_group_name_H-M   'P 1'
#
loop_
_entity.id
_entity.type
_entity.pdbx_description
1 polymer ?
#
loop_
_entity_poly.entity_id
_entity_poly.type
_entity_poly.pdbx_seq_one_letter_code
_entity_poly.pdbx_strand_id
1 'polypeptide(L)'
;RKNQSSEVLFVERIWQFLKPGTGKAAIVLPDGILTNSSMQYVRDFILEKFQLLAVVSLPQCAFAHFGAGVKASVIFVRKRKANEKPNGEEAIFMAAPELIGYDATGRRTESQLDEIVAKFEEFQKDATPFFA
;
A
#
# COMPACT_ATOMS: atom_id res chain seq x y z
N ARG A 1 -4.93 -20.44 -8.87
CA ARG A 1 -3.93 -21.22 -9.67
C ARG A 1 -3.22 -22.21 -8.74
N LYS A 2 -2.63 -23.31 -9.24
CA LYS A 2 -2.12 -24.42 -8.40
C LYS A 2 -0.97 -24.04 -7.43
N ASN A 3 -0.17 -23.01 -7.75
CA ASN A 3 0.90 -22.46 -6.91
C ASN A 3 0.83 -20.92 -6.88
N GLN A 4 -0.04 -20.34 -6.05
CA GLN A 4 -0.01 -18.89 -5.79
C GLN A 4 0.62 -18.63 -4.42
N SER A 5 1.35 -17.51 -4.33
CA SER A 5 1.95 -17.10 -3.06
C SER A 5 0.85 -16.75 -2.06
N SER A 6 1.08 -17.02 -0.78
CA SER A 6 0.11 -16.77 0.29
C SER A 6 -0.32 -15.31 0.35
N GLU A 7 0.58 -14.37 0.05
CA GLU A 7 0.32 -12.93 0.04
C GLU A 7 -0.77 -12.55 -0.96
N VAL A 8 -0.76 -13.16 -2.15
CA VAL A 8 -1.80 -12.94 -3.17
C VAL A 8 -3.16 -13.46 -2.67
N LEU A 9 -3.18 -14.64 -2.03
CA LEU A 9 -4.39 -15.19 -1.44
C LEU A 9 -4.94 -14.29 -0.31
N PHE A 10 -4.06 -13.67 0.48
CA PHE A 10 -4.49 -12.71 1.51
C PHE A 10 -5.10 -11.45 0.91
N VAL A 11 -4.56 -10.91 -0.18
CA VAL A 11 -5.15 -9.76 -0.88
C VAL A 11 -6.55 -10.10 -1.40
N GLU A 12 -6.72 -11.26 -2.02
CA GLU A 12 -8.03 -11.75 -2.48
C GLU A 12 -9.00 -11.95 -1.30
N ARG A 13 -8.51 -12.48 -0.17
CA ARG A 13 -9.32 -12.71 1.02
C ARG A 13 -9.77 -11.40 1.67
N ILE A 14 -8.89 -10.40 1.75
CA ILE A 14 -9.22 -9.05 2.23
C ILE A 14 -10.32 -8.46 1.36
N TRP A 15 -10.21 -8.58 0.03
CA TRP A 15 -11.26 -8.12 -0.89
C TRP A 15 -12.62 -8.77 -0.56
N GLN A 16 -12.66 -10.09 -0.31
CA GLN A 16 -13.90 -10.79 0.01
C GLN A 16 -14.58 -10.24 1.27
N PHE A 17 -13.80 -9.91 2.30
CA PHE A 17 -14.32 -9.43 3.59
C PHE A 17 -14.71 -7.97 3.63
N LEU A 18 -14.13 -7.13 2.76
CA LEU A 18 -14.46 -5.71 2.77
C LEU A 18 -15.90 -5.43 2.27
N LYS A 19 -16.55 -4.44 2.90
CA LYS A 19 -17.85 -3.92 2.46
C LYS A 19 -17.71 -3.23 1.10
N PRO A 20 -18.50 -3.59 0.08
CA PRO A 20 -18.45 -2.93 -1.23
C PRO A 20 -18.64 -1.40 -1.14
N GLY A 21 -17.82 -0.65 -1.87
CA GLY A 21 -17.89 0.81 -2.01
C GLY A 21 -17.43 1.65 -0.82
N THR A 22 -17.23 1.05 0.36
CA THR A 22 -16.89 1.80 1.60
C THR A 22 -15.83 1.13 2.45
N GLY A 23 -15.71 -0.20 2.38
CA GLY A 23 -14.71 -0.95 3.13
C GLY A 23 -13.30 -0.59 2.67
N LYS A 24 -12.44 -0.27 3.64
CA LYS A 24 -11.03 0.08 3.42
C LYS A 24 -10.12 -0.90 4.13
N ALA A 25 -8.90 -1.08 3.62
CA ALA A 25 -7.84 -1.83 4.28
C ALA A 25 -6.49 -1.15 4.07
N ALA A 26 -5.58 -1.36 5.02
CA ALA A 26 -4.15 -1.14 4.87
C ALA A 26 -3.48 -2.51 4.79
N ILE A 27 -2.67 -2.75 3.76
CA ILE A 27 -2.07 -4.06 3.49
C ILE A 27 -0.56 -3.88 3.35
N VAL A 28 0.21 -4.56 4.19
CA VAL A 28 1.67 -4.63 4.07
C VAL A 28 2.02 -5.68 3.03
N LEU A 29 2.74 -5.29 1.99
CA LEU A 29 3.17 -6.17 0.91
C LEU A 29 4.68 -6.04 0.69
N PRO A 30 5.41 -7.14 0.40
CA PRO A 30 6.77 -7.04 -0.13
C PRO A 30 6.80 -6.22 -1.43
N ASP A 31 7.81 -5.36 -1.59
CA ASP A 31 7.95 -4.48 -2.76
C ASP A 31 7.95 -5.28 -4.07
N GLY A 32 8.46 -6.51 -4.07
CA GLY A 32 8.48 -7.40 -5.23
C GLY A 32 7.08 -7.67 -5.82
N ILE A 33 5.99 -7.62 -5.04
CA ILE A 33 4.63 -7.75 -5.57
C ILE A 33 4.25 -6.51 -6.38
N LEU A 34 4.71 -5.33 -5.96
CA LEU A 34 4.40 -4.06 -6.58
C LEU A 34 5.34 -3.74 -7.76
N THR A 35 6.52 -4.33 -7.84
CA THR A 35 7.53 -3.97 -8.86
C THR A 35 7.81 -5.05 -9.89
N ASN A 36 7.76 -6.34 -9.53
CA ASN A 36 8.15 -7.41 -10.45
C ASN A 36 7.16 -7.56 -11.61
N SER A 37 7.66 -7.73 -12.83
CA SER A 37 6.84 -7.95 -14.04
C SER A 37 6.01 -9.23 -13.96
N SER A 38 6.55 -10.30 -13.35
CA SER A 38 5.85 -11.57 -13.13
C SER A 38 4.63 -11.45 -12.21
N MET A 39 4.53 -10.36 -11.43
CA MET A 39 3.43 -10.07 -10.50
C MET A 39 2.43 -9.05 -11.06
N GLN A 40 2.51 -8.70 -12.35
CA GLN A 40 1.57 -7.78 -13.00
C GLN A 40 0.11 -8.15 -12.75
N TYR A 41 -0.23 -9.45 -12.83
CA TYR A 41 -1.60 -9.93 -12.62
C TYR A 41 -2.15 -9.61 -11.21
N VAL A 42 -1.29 -9.48 -10.20
CA VAL A 42 -1.70 -9.10 -8.84
C VAL A 42 -2.02 -7.61 -8.79
N ARG A 43 -1.21 -6.78 -9.45
CA ARG A 43 -1.47 -5.33 -9.57
C ARG A 43 -2.75 -5.08 -10.35
N ASP A 44 -2.95 -5.80 -11.45
CA ASP A 44 -4.17 -5.72 -12.25
C ASP A 44 -5.39 -6.08 -11.38
N PHE A 45 -5.31 -7.17 -10.60
CA PHE A 45 -6.37 -7.52 -9.65
C PHE A 45 -6.63 -6.42 -8.62
N ILE A 46 -5.57 -5.84 -8.05
CA ILE A 46 -5.69 -4.77 -7.05
C ILE A 46 -6.41 -3.56 -7.67
N LEU A 47 -5.96 -3.07 -8.83
CA LEU A 47 -6.54 -1.90 -9.49
C LEU A 47 -7.97 -2.17 -10.01
N GLU A 48 -8.26 -3.40 -10.45
CA GLU A 48 -9.58 -3.81 -10.91
C GLU A 48 -10.59 -3.87 -9.76
N LYS A 49 -10.20 -4.45 -8.62
CA LYS A 49 -11.11 -4.73 -7.50
C LYS A 49 -11.16 -3.64 -6.44
N PHE A 50 -10.10 -2.84 -6.33
CA PHE A 50 -9.96 -1.76 -5.37
C PHE A 50 -9.70 -0.43 -6.07
N GLN A 51 -10.15 0.64 -5.44
CA GLN A 51 -9.54 1.95 -5.62
C GLN A 51 -8.32 2.01 -4.71
N LEU A 52 -7.16 2.34 -5.28
CA LEU A 52 -5.92 2.57 -4.54
C LEU A 52 -5.93 4.01 -4.03
N LEU A 53 -5.84 4.18 -2.71
CA LEU A 53 -5.92 5.49 -2.05
C LEU A 53 -4.52 6.06 -1.78
N ALA A 54 -3.62 5.20 -1.32
CA ALA A 54 -2.26 5.57 -1.01
C ALA A 54 -1.30 4.38 -1.11
N VAL A 55 -0.03 4.67 -1.41
CA VAL A 55 1.10 3.74 -1.32
C VAL A 55 2.20 4.40 -0.49
N VAL A 56 2.57 3.76 0.61
CA VAL A 56 3.69 4.21 1.46
C VAL A 56 4.81 3.18 1.36
N SER A 57 5.91 3.53 0.69
CA SER A 57 7.08 2.66 0.55
C SER A 57 7.96 2.77 1.79
N LEU A 58 7.99 1.73 2.62
CA LEU A 58 8.73 1.75 3.87
C LEU A 58 10.23 1.57 3.60
N PRO A 59 11.10 2.16 4.44
CA PRO A 59 12.53 1.90 4.35
C PRO A 59 12.83 0.44 4.70
N GLN A 60 13.93 -0.10 4.18
CA GLN A 60 14.30 -1.50 4.39
C GLN A 60 14.46 -1.87 5.88
N CYS A 61 14.79 -0.90 6.73
CA CYS A 61 14.93 -1.10 8.17
C CYS A 61 13.60 -1.44 8.89
N ALA A 62 12.44 -1.17 8.27
CA ALA A 62 11.12 -1.27 8.91
C ALA A 62 10.86 -2.61 9.59
N PHE A 63 11.28 -3.71 8.96
CA PHE A 63 11.09 -5.04 9.53
C PHE A 63 12.40 -5.78 9.79
N ALA A 64 13.55 -5.11 9.58
CA ALA A 64 14.88 -5.71 9.68
C ALA A 64 15.18 -6.24 11.10
N HIS A 65 14.90 -5.44 12.14
CA HIS A 65 15.12 -5.82 13.53
C HIS A 65 14.15 -6.92 14.04
N PHE A 66 13.09 -7.21 13.29
CA PHE A 66 12.20 -8.35 13.51
C PHE A 66 12.56 -9.59 12.67
N GLY A 67 13.68 -9.55 11.95
CA GLY A 67 14.19 -10.67 11.16
C GLY A 67 13.68 -10.74 9.71
N ALA A 68 12.95 -9.73 9.23
CA ALA A 68 12.55 -9.66 7.83
C ALA A 68 13.43 -8.67 7.05
N GLY A 69 14.25 -9.19 6.13
CA GLY A 69 15.20 -8.39 5.34
C GLY A 69 14.63 -7.80 4.04
N VAL A 70 13.38 -8.14 3.70
CA VAL A 70 12.74 -7.71 2.44
C VAL A 70 12.06 -6.36 2.64
N LYS A 71 12.33 -5.41 1.74
CA LYS A 71 11.65 -4.12 1.72
C LYS A 71 10.16 -4.31 1.43
N ALA A 72 9.32 -3.58 2.16
CA ALA A 72 7.87 -3.68 2.06
C ALA A 72 7.24 -2.30 1.91
N SER A 73 6.03 -2.29 1.37
CA SER A 73 5.19 -1.11 1.22
C SER A 73 3.82 -1.35 1.85
N VAL A 74 3.19 -0.29 2.34
CA VAL A 74 1.79 -0.33 2.80
C VAL A 74 0.91 0.26 1.71
N ILE A 75 -0.03 -0.52 1.21
CA ILE A 75 -1.06 -0.03 0.30
C ILE A 75 -2.35 0.22 1.08
N PHE A 76 -2.98 1.36 0.84
CA PHE A 76 -4.29 1.71 1.37
C PHE A 76 -5.31 1.61 0.24
N VAL A 77 -6.32 0.77 0.43
CA VAL A 77 -7.29 0.42 -0.61
C VAL A 77 -8.71 0.57 -0.12
N ARG A 78 -9.63 0.87 -1.04
CA ARG A 78 -11.08 0.82 -0.81
C ARG A 78 -11.73 -0.13 -1.81
N LYS A 79 -12.52 -1.09 -1.34
CA LYS A 79 -13.23 -2.03 -2.22
C LYS A 79 -14.20 -1.28 -3.12
N ARG A 80 -14.13 -1.52 -4.43
CA ARG A 80 -15.06 -0.95 -5.41
C ARG A 80 -16.47 -1.52 -5.25
N LYS A 81 -17.47 -0.77 -5.71
CA LYS A 81 -18.83 -1.31 -5.91
C LYS A 81 -18.86 -2.25 -7.12
N ALA A 82 -19.89 -3.09 -7.23
CA ALA A 82 -20.03 -4.03 -8.34
C ALA A 82 -20.08 -3.38 -9.73
N ASN A 83 -20.59 -2.14 -9.80
CA ASN A 83 -20.72 -1.36 -11.03
C ASN A 83 -19.66 -0.26 -11.16
N GLU A 84 -18.72 -0.17 -10.22
CA GLU A 84 -17.67 0.85 -10.23
C GLU A 84 -16.45 0.31 -10.99
N LYS A 85 -16.14 0.96 -12.10
CA LYS A 85 -15.00 0.59 -12.93
C LYS A 85 -13.73 1.33 -12.49
N PRO A 86 -12.54 0.74 -12.66
CA PRO A 86 -11.29 1.47 -12.52
C PRO A 86 -11.23 2.66 -13.48
N ASN A 87 -10.77 3.80 -12.98
CA ASN A 87 -10.41 4.96 -13.79
C ASN A 87 -8.89 5.18 -13.68
N GLY A 88 -8.21 5.33 -14.83
CA GLY A 88 -6.77 5.59 -14.88
C GLY A 88 -6.35 6.97 -14.36
N GLU A 89 -7.30 7.88 -14.17
CA GLU A 89 -7.09 9.22 -13.61
C GLU A 89 -7.32 9.28 -12.09
N GLU A 90 -7.53 8.13 -11.44
CA GLU A 90 -7.63 8.08 -9.97
C GLU A 90 -6.33 8.54 -9.33
N ALA A 91 -6.40 9.66 -8.60
CA ALA A 91 -5.27 10.16 -7.86
C ALA A 91 -4.89 9.16 -6.74
N ILE A 92 -3.59 8.86 -6.65
CA ILE A 92 -3.01 7.97 -5.65
C ILE A 92 -1.97 8.76 -4.88
N PHE A 93 -2.11 8.84 -3.56
CA PHE A 93 -1.08 9.43 -2.72
C PHE A 93 0.14 8.50 -2.64
N MET A 94 1.34 9.03 -2.84
CA MET A 94 2.57 8.26 -2.72
C MET A 94 3.53 8.93 -1.73
N ALA A 95 4.12 8.13 -0.86
CA ALA A 95 5.15 8.60 0.07
C ALA A 95 6.23 7.52 0.28
N ALA A 96 7.46 7.95 0.54
CA ALA A 96 8.57 7.07 0.86
C ALA A 96 9.37 7.66 2.04
N PRO A 97 8.95 7.44 3.30
CA PRO A 97 9.71 7.91 4.46
C PRO A 97 11.08 7.24 4.52
N GLU A 98 12.11 8.01 4.85
CA GLU A 98 13.43 7.50 5.22
C GLU A 98 13.46 7.11 6.70
N LEU A 99 12.71 7.84 7.53
CA LEU A 99 12.69 7.70 8.99
C LEU A 99 11.27 7.37 9.47
N ILE A 100 11.15 6.28 10.24
CA ILE A 100 9.86 5.72 10.70
C ILE A 100 9.77 5.58 12.22
N GLY A 101 10.69 6.22 12.95
CA GLY A 101 10.76 6.18 14.41
C GLY A 101 11.77 5.18 15.00
N TYR A 102 12.41 4.36 14.16
CA TYR A 102 13.51 3.48 14.57
C TYR A 102 14.42 3.08 13.41
N ASP A 103 15.65 2.67 13.75
CA ASP A 103 16.64 2.13 12.80
C ASP A 103 16.58 0.60 12.65
N ALA A 104 17.45 0.03 11.81
CA ALA A 104 17.50 -1.41 11.55
C ALA A 104 17.89 -2.27 12.79
N THR A 105 18.34 -1.65 13.88
CA THR A 105 18.64 -2.31 15.17
C THR A 105 17.52 -2.17 16.20
N GLY A 106 16.46 -1.44 15.87
CA GLY A 106 15.35 -1.14 16.77
C GLY A 106 15.61 0.04 17.72
N ARG A 107 16.70 0.81 17.53
CA ARG A 107 16.93 2.03 18.31
C ARG A 107 16.01 3.12 17.82
N ARG A 108 15.42 3.88 18.76
CA ARG A 108 14.51 4.98 18.43
C ARG A 108 15.23 6.08 17.64
N THR A 109 14.54 6.60 16.64
CA THR A 109 14.97 7.73 15.81
C THR A 109 13.80 8.68 15.60
N GLU A 110 14.02 9.74 14.83
CA GLU A 110 12.93 10.57 14.32
C GLU A 110 12.00 9.78 13.40
N SER A 111 10.82 10.35 13.12
CA SER A 111 9.78 9.75 12.30
C SER A 111 9.16 10.81 11.39
N GLN A 112 9.05 10.50 10.11
CA GLN A 112 8.38 11.33 9.11
C GLN A 112 6.89 10.96 8.95
N LEU A 113 6.39 9.98 9.72
CA LEU A 113 5.05 9.46 9.54
C LEU A 113 3.96 10.51 9.81
N ASP A 114 4.14 11.37 10.81
CA ASP A 114 3.18 12.43 11.14
C ASP A 114 3.10 13.49 10.01
N GLU A 115 4.24 13.85 9.43
CA GLU A 115 4.29 14.76 8.27
C GLU A 115 3.60 14.15 7.04
N ILE A 116 3.78 12.85 6.82
CA ILE A 116 3.12 12.12 5.73
C ILE A 116 1.61 12.07 5.94
N VAL A 117 1.15 11.88 7.17
CA VAL A 117 -0.28 11.93 7.51
C VAL A 117 -0.85 13.31 7.21
N ALA A 118 -0.17 14.39 7.61
CA ALA A 118 -0.61 15.75 7.31
C ALA A 118 -0.71 16.00 5.80
N LYS A 119 0.32 15.59 5.03
CA LYS A 119 0.30 15.67 3.55
C LYS A 119 -0.82 14.84 2.93
N PHE A 120 -1.14 13.67 3.49
CA PHE A 120 -2.25 12.85 3.02
C PHE A 120 -3.61 13.52 3.30
N GLU A 121 -3.78 14.17 4.45
CA GLU A 121 -4.99 14.95 4.75
C GLU A 121 -5.17 16.15 3.82
N GLU A 122 -4.08 16.82 3.44
CA GLU A 122 -4.07 17.88 2.42
C GLU A 122 -4.47 17.32 1.04
N PHE A 123 -3.86 16.21 0.64
CA PHE A 123 -4.19 15.51 -0.61
C PHE A 123 -5.67 15.08 -0.68
N GLN A 124 -6.28 14.72 0.45
CA GLN A 124 -7.71 14.40 0.49
C GLN A 124 -8.61 15.62 0.24
N LYS A 125 -8.14 16.83 0.54
CA LYS A 125 -8.87 18.08 0.29
C LYS A 125 -8.68 18.57 -1.14
N ASP A 126 -7.50 18.35 -1.71
CA ASP A 126 -7.14 18.69 -3.09
C ASP A 126 -6.39 17.52 -3.72
N ALA A 127 -7.09 16.72 -4.54
CA ALA A 127 -6.60 15.48 -5.15
C ALA A 127 -5.60 15.73 -6.30
N THR A 128 -4.97 16.91 -6.36
CA THR A 128 -3.90 17.20 -7.30
C THR A 128 -2.69 16.31 -6.97
N PRO A 129 -2.10 15.60 -7.95
CA PRO A 129 -0.96 14.72 -7.70
C PRO A 129 0.23 15.50 -7.09
N PHE A 130 0.64 15.13 -5.89
CA PHE A 130 1.83 15.66 -5.22
C PHE A 130 2.90 14.58 -5.14
N PHE A 131 4.08 14.83 -5.72
CA PHE A 131 5.26 13.99 -5.51
C PHE A 131 6.09 14.65 -4.40
N ALA A 132 6.07 14.06 -3.20
CA ALA A 132 6.90 14.44 -2.07
C ALA A 132 8.18 13.60 -2.04
#